data_AF-A0A401ZS14-F1
#
_entry.id   AF-A0A401ZS14-F1
#
_cell.length_a   1.000
_cell.length_b   1.000
_cell.length_c   1.000
_cell.angle_alpha   90.00
_cell.angle_beta   90.00
_cell.angle_gamma   90.00
#
_symmetry.space_group_name_H-M   'P 1'
#
loop_
_entity.id
_entity.type
_entity.pdbx_description
1 polymer ?
#
loop_
_entity_poly.entity_id
_entity_poly.type
_entity_poly.pdbx_seq_one_letter_code
_entity_poly.pdbx_strand_id
1 'polypeptide(L)' 'MNSFDQLAQEIFRQKQHMEALQAENAELHRQISDIQDGRGVFVMVGDQRYSLRSLREAASSDNNDRFRSGY' A
#
# COMPACT_ATOMS: atom_id res chain seq x y z
N MET A 1 -34.21 -34.03 7.82
CA MET A 1 -33.16 -33.24 7.14
C MET A 1 -32.48 -32.43 8.23
N ASN A 2 -31.19 -32.69 8.48
CA ASN A 2 -30.51 -32.30 9.72
C ASN A 2 -30.13 -30.80 9.70
N SER A 3 -30.70 -30.01 10.59
CA SER A 3 -30.39 -28.59 10.79
C SER A 3 -28.93 -28.34 11.14
N PHE A 4 -28.25 -29.32 11.75
CA PHE A 4 -26.81 -29.27 12.03
C PHE A 4 -25.96 -29.26 10.75
N ASP A 5 -26.31 -30.07 9.75
CA ASP A 5 -25.58 -30.13 8.48
C ASP A 5 -25.72 -28.83 7.69
N GLN A 6 -26.88 -28.17 7.77
CA GLN A 6 -27.11 -26.85 7.18
C GLN A 6 -26.26 -25.78 7.85
N LEU A 7 -26.19 -25.78 9.19
CA LEU A 7 -25.35 -24.84 9.93
C LEU A 7 -23.86 -25.05 9.61
N ALA A 8 -23.41 -26.31 9.53
CA ALA A 8 -22.03 -26.63 9.18
C ALA A 8 -21.67 -26.15 7.76
N GLN A 9 -22.56 -26.31 6.79
CA GLN A 9 -22.38 -25.80 5.43
C GLN A 9 -22.31 -24.28 5.39
N GLU A 10 -23.15 -23.59 6.16
CA GLU A 10 -23.19 -22.12 6.16
C GLU A 10 -21.94 -21.52 6.83
N ILE A 11 -21.48 -22.12 7.93
CA ILE A 11 -20.20 -21.74 8.57
C ILE A 11 -19.03 -21.96 7.60
N PHE A 12 -19.04 -23.07 6.86
CA PHE A 12 -18.00 -23.35 5.87
C PHE A 12 -17.98 -22.29 4.76
N ARG A 13 -19.15 -21.92 4.22
CA ARG A 13 -19.27 -20.84 3.22
C ARG A 13 -18.78 -19.50 3.76
N GLN A 14 -19.17 -19.15 4.99
CA GLN A 14 -18.72 -17.92 5.64
C GLN A 14 -17.21 -17.90 5.80
N LYS A 15 -16.59 -19.02 6.18
CA LYS A 15 -15.14 -19.14 6.27
C LYS A 15 -14.46 -18.89 4.92
N GLN A 16 -14.96 -19.49 3.84
CA GLN A 16 -14.39 -19.28 2.49
C GLN A 16 -14.50 -17.81 2.06
N HIS A 17 -15.63 -17.15 2.33
CA HIS A 17 -15.80 -15.72 2.06
C HIS A 17 -14.83 -14.87 2.88
N MET A 18 -14.63 -15.20 4.16
CA MET A 18 -13.70 -14.48 5.02
C MET A 18 -12.26 -14.61 4.52
N GLU A 19 -11.84 -15.80 4.10
CA GLU A 19 -10.51 -16.03 3.53
C GLU A 19 -10.30 -15.22 2.24
N ALA A 20 -11.30 -15.17 1.36
CA ALA A 20 -11.24 -14.36 0.15
C ALA A 20 -11.12 -12.85 0.46
N LEU A 21 -11.90 -12.36 1.42
CA LEU A 21 -11.85 -10.95 1.85
C LEU A 21 -10.50 -10.60 2.49
N GLN A 22 -9.90 -11.52 3.26
CA GLN A 22 -8.57 -11.31 3.84
C GLN A 22 -7.49 -11.21 2.77
N ALA A 23 -7.55 -12.07 1.74
CA ALA A 23 -6.62 -12.00 0.62
C ALA A 23 -6.75 -10.67 -0.15
N GLU A 24 -7.98 -10.24 -0.43
CA GLU A 24 -8.24 -8.94 -1.08
C GLU A 24 -7.75 -7.77 -0.22
N ASN A 25 -8.01 -7.80 1.08
CA ASN A 25 -7.56 -6.73 1.99
C ASN A 25 -6.03 -6.62 2.04
N ALA A 26 -5.32 -7.75 2.05
CA ALA A 26 -3.86 -7.78 1.99
C ALA A 26 -3.32 -7.17 0.68
N GLU A 27 -3.96 -7.49 -0.44
CA GLU A 27 -3.60 -6.94 -1.74
C GLU A 27 -3.89 -5.43 -1.85
N LEU A 28 -5.03 -4.97 -1.33
CA LEU A 28 -5.36 -3.54 -1.27
C LEU A 28 -4.33 -2.77 -0.43
N HIS A 29 -3.92 -3.28 0.72
CA HIS A 29 -2.88 -2.66 1.53
C HIS A 29 -1.54 -2.61 0.80
N ARG A 30 -1.19 -3.67 0.05
CA ARG A 30 0.00 -3.67 -0.80
C ARG A 30 -0.06 -2.57 -1.86
N GLN A 31 -1.18 -2.45 -2.56
CA GLN A 31 -1.38 -1.42 -3.58
C GLN A 31 -1.31 -0.01 -2.97
N ILE A 32 -1.96 0.21 -1.83
CA ILE A 32 -1.89 1.49 -1.11
C ILE A 32 -0.44 1.80 -0.68
N SER A 33 0.30 0.83 -0.16
CA SER A 33 1.70 1.02 0.21
C SER A 33 2.57 1.37 -1.00
N ASP A 34 2.35 0.72 -2.15
CA ASP A 34 3.07 1.01 -3.39
C ASP A 34 2.78 2.45 -3.87
N ILE A 35 1.53 2.92 -3.75
CA ILE A 35 1.12 4.30 -4.05
C ILE A 35 1.76 5.29 -3.07
N GLN A 36 1.72 5.00 -1.76
CA GLN A 36 2.32 5.84 -0.72
C GLN A 36 3.83 5.97 -0.87
N ASP A 37 4.49 4.91 -1.34
CA ASP A 37 5.90 4.91 -1.72
C ASP A 37 6.19 5.74 -2.99
N GLY A 38 5.15 6.29 -3.62
CA GLY A 38 5.24 7.07 -4.84
C GLY A 38 5.60 6.22 -6.07
N ARG A 39 5.47 4.88 -6.00
CA ARG A 39 5.75 4.00 -7.13
C ARG A 39 4.66 4.22 -8.19
N GLY A 40 5.07 4.65 -9.38
CA GLY A 40 4.15 4.92 -10.48
C GLY A 40 3.47 6.30 -10.43
N VAL A 41 3.73 7.12 -9.40
CA VAL A 41 3.23 8.51 -9.34
C VAL A 41 4.32 9.46 -9.83
N PHE A 42 3.97 10.31 -10.79
CA PHE A 42 4.89 11.23 -11.43
C PHE A 42 4.32 12.65 -11.43
N VAL A 43 5.20 13.63 -11.25
CA VAL A 43 4.88 15.06 -11.31
C VAL A 43 5.63 15.66 -12.48
N MET A 44 4.97 16.52 -13.25
CA MET A 44 5.62 17.31 -14.29
C MET A 44 5.97 18.69 -13.74
N VAL A 45 7.23 19.10 -13.88
CA VAL A 45 7.70 20.45 -13.57
C VAL A 45 8.35 21.01 -14.83
N GLY A 46 7.70 22.02 -15.43
CA GLY A 46 8.05 22.47 -16.77
C GLY A 46 7.88 21.33 -17.78
N ASP A 47 8.93 21.06 -18.56
CA ASP A 47 8.97 20.00 -19.59
C ASP A 47 9.63 18.70 -19.08
N GLN A 48 9.86 18.59 -17.77
CA GLN A 48 10.53 17.43 -17.17
C GLN A 48 9.60 16.65 -16.23
N ARG A 49 9.66 15.33 -16.32
CA ARG A 49 8.87 14.39 -15.51
C ARG A 49 9.72 13.79 -14.40
N TYR A 50 9.29 13.95 -13.16
CA TYR A 50 9.96 13.43 -11.97
C TYR A 50 9.10 12.36 -11.31
N SER A 51 9.71 11.28 -10.83
CA SER A 51 9.02 10.37 -9.92
C SER A 51 8.89 11.03 -8.55
N LEU A 52 7.73 10.88 -7.90
CA LEU A 52 7.48 11.46 -6.58
C LEU A 52 8.46 10.93 -5.53
N ARG A 53 8.89 9.68 -5.68
CA ARG A 53 9.92 9.05 -4.86
C ARG A 53 11.27 9.75 -4.98
N SER A 54 11.75 10.00 -6.20
CA SER A 54 13.02 10.69 -6.45
C SER A 54 13.01 12.11 -5.87
N LEU A 55 11.87 12.81 -5.96
CA LEU A 55 11.73 14.15 -5.39
C LEU A 55 11.78 14.14 -3.87
N ARG A 56 11.12 13.15 -3.23
CA ARG A 56 11.18 12.94 -1.77
C ARG A 56 12.59 12.61 -1.30
N GLU A 57 13.31 11.74 -2.01
CA GLU A 57 14.70 11.38 -1.70
C GLU A 57 15.62 12.61 -1.81
N ALA A 58 15.49 13.41 -2.89
CA ALA A 58 16.24 14.65 -3.07
C ALA A 58 15.99 15.68 -1.94
N ALA A 59 14.72 15.87 -1.55
CA ALA A 59 14.36 16.76 -0.44
C ALA A 59 14.87 16.26 0.93
N SER A 60 15.04 14.95 1.09
CA SER A 60 15.58 14.34 2.32
C SER A 60 17.08 14.55 2.45
N SER A 61 17.83 14.51 1.34
CA SER A 61 19.27 14.75 1.32
C SER A 61 19.64 16.19 1.66
N ASP A 62 18.89 17.19 1.17
CA ASP A 62 19.20 18.61 1.40
C ASP A 62 19.06 19.03 2.88
N ASN A 63 18.22 18.32 3.66
CA ASN A 63 18.13 18.57 5.09
C ASN A 63 19.40 18.13 5.85
N ASN A 64 20.09 17.07 5.42
CA ASN A 64 21.21 16.51 6.18
C ASN A 64 22.48 17.35 6.10
N ASP A 65 22.71 18.05 4.98
CA ASP A 65 23.88 18.89 4.78
C ASP A 65 23.82 20.20 5.58
N ARG A 66 22.60 20.71 5.85
CA ARG A 66 22.41 21.91 6.68
C ARG A 66 22.72 21.68 8.16
N PHE A 67 22.61 20.44 8.66
CA PHE A 67 22.94 20.10 10.06
C PHE A 67 24.42 19.76 10.27
N ARG A 68 25.22 19.55 9.21
CA ARG A 68 26.65 19.19 9.32
C ARG A 68 27.61 20.37 9.24
N SER A 69 27.17 21.54 8.76
CA SER A 69 28.05 22.72 8.61
C SER A 69 28.18 23.59 9.87
N GLY A 70 27.72 23.11 11.03
CA GLY A 70 27.58 23.89 12.26
C GLY A 70 28.56 23.57 13.40
N TYR A 71 29.73 22.99 13.13
CA TYR A 71 30.79 22.77 14.13
C TYR A 71 32.16 23.11 13.59
#